data_AF-A0AAX4AEM5-F1
#
_entry.id   AF-A0AAX4AEM5-F1
#
_cell.length_a   1.000
_cell.length_b   1.000
_cell.length_c   1.000
_cell.angle_alpha   90.00
_cell.angle_beta   90.00
_cell.angle_gamma   90.00
#
_symmetry.space_group_name_H-M   'P 1'
#
loop_
_entity.id
_entity.type
_entity.pdbx_description
1 polymer ?
#
loop_
_entity_poly.entity_id
_entity_poly.type
_entity_poly.pdbx_seq_one_letter_code
_entity_poly.pdbx_strand_id
1 'polypeptide(L)'
;MGFPCLNQKNTYIKFVSNRRMTDPSYHLPHFYQLYAKYGNPEDSTFFLKAEKEARKYWLKSANAKTGLTPEYADYDGKPYDIDGHWTFFSDAYRTAANIGLDWIWEHKDIGQSQIALNIQKFFEIYLNIDKEIPVFKINGQPLRKEEQTAEGFPPLKVHHPIGLWSTLAQASLVTNDFDSILSLKYLNYFWNLNLRRGKYRYYDNLLYFFALLALSGNYQKDWS
;
A
#
# COMPACT_ATOMS: atom_id res chain seq x y z
N MET A 1 19.49 23.73 10.18
CA MET A 1 18.01 23.78 10.03
C MET A 1 17.55 22.45 9.44
N GLY A 2 16.59 21.78 10.07
CA GLY A 2 16.00 20.54 9.53
C GLY A 2 14.87 20.82 8.55
N PHE A 3 14.50 19.82 7.74
CA PHE A 3 13.30 19.86 6.89
C PHE A 3 12.17 19.02 7.54
N PRO A 4 10.90 19.46 7.49
CA PRO A 4 9.79 18.66 8.00
C PRO A 4 9.53 17.45 7.10
N CYS A 5 9.07 16.34 7.70
CA CYS A 5 8.69 15.13 6.97
C CYS A 5 7.38 15.27 6.20
N LEU A 6 6.50 16.21 6.59
CA LEU A 6 5.28 16.54 5.87
C LEU A 6 5.45 17.87 5.12
N ASN A 7 4.97 17.92 3.88
CA ASN A 7 4.96 19.14 3.08
C ASN A 7 3.90 20.12 3.59
N GLN A 8 4.30 21.36 3.85
CA GLN A 8 3.45 22.36 4.50
C GLN A 8 2.27 22.83 3.64
N LYS A 9 2.32 22.67 2.31
CA LYS A 9 1.26 23.13 1.39
C LYS A 9 0.22 22.05 1.13
N ASN A 10 0.68 20.88 0.65
CA ASN A 10 -0.19 19.77 0.25
C ASN A 10 -0.36 18.71 1.34
N THR A 11 0.32 18.84 2.49
CA THR A 11 0.25 17.92 3.65
C THR A 11 0.70 16.49 3.37
N TYR A 12 1.32 16.23 2.22
CA TYR A 12 1.84 14.91 1.89
C TYR A 12 3.07 14.59 2.73
N ILE A 13 3.12 13.37 3.26
CA ILE A 13 4.34 12.79 3.80
C ILE A 13 5.38 12.78 2.66
N LYS A 14 6.65 12.96 2.98
CA LYS A 14 7.75 12.88 2.03
C LYS A 14 8.41 11.53 2.16
N PHE A 15 9.01 11.05 1.08
CA PHE A 15 9.90 9.89 1.13
C PHE A 15 11.07 10.14 2.10
N VAL A 16 11.76 11.27 1.92
CA VAL A 16 12.76 11.82 2.85
C VAL A 16 12.59 13.33 2.95
N SER A 17 12.96 13.91 4.09
CA SER A 17 12.62 15.30 4.43
C SER A 17 13.10 16.36 3.41
N ASN A 18 14.22 16.09 2.73
CA ASN A 18 14.84 16.98 1.75
C ASN A 18 14.42 16.75 0.28
N ARG A 19 13.53 15.78 -0.02
CA ARG A 19 13.04 15.53 -1.38
C ARG A 19 11.59 15.97 -1.58
N ARG A 20 11.27 16.39 -2.81
CA ARG A 20 9.94 16.86 -3.22
C ARG A 20 9.15 15.76 -3.93
N MET A 21 9.04 14.61 -3.27
CA MET A 21 8.28 13.45 -3.74
C MET A 21 7.84 12.63 -2.52
N THR A 22 6.97 11.66 -2.76
CA THR A 22 6.39 10.80 -1.71
C THR A 22 6.44 9.34 -2.14
N ASP A 23 6.00 8.48 -1.24
CA ASP A 23 5.79 7.06 -1.42
C ASP A 23 4.30 6.79 -1.08
N PRO A 24 3.47 6.30 -2.02
CA PRO A 24 2.06 6.03 -1.77
C PRO A 24 1.79 5.13 -0.55
N SER A 25 2.72 4.25 -0.22
CA SER A 25 2.62 3.35 0.93
C SER A 25 2.80 4.05 2.28
N TYR A 26 3.35 5.27 2.31
CA TYR A 26 3.55 6.03 3.55
C TYR A 26 2.32 6.87 3.95
N HIS A 27 1.34 6.98 3.05
CA HIS A 27 0.10 7.68 3.34
C HIS A 27 -0.77 6.83 4.28
N LEU A 28 -0.94 7.29 5.52
CA LEU A 28 -1.71 6.60 6.57
C LEU A 28 -2.82 7.52 7.12
N PRO A 29 -3.88 7.83 6.34
CA PRO A 29 -4.94 8.74 6.75
C PRO A 29 -5.58 8.35 8.10
N HIS A 30 -5.81 7.06 8.33
CA HIS A 30 -6.31 6.53 9.60
C HIS A 30 -5.41 6.86 10.81
N PHE A 31 -4.09 6.98 10.65
CA PHE A 31 -3.20 7.45 11.72
C PHE A 31 -3.23 8.97 11.87
N TYR A 32 -3.39 9.73 10.79
CA TYR A 32 -3.49 11.19 10.87
C TYR A 32 -4.72 11.62 11.69
N GLN A 33 -5.81 10.85 11.66
CA GLN A 33 -6.96 11.10 12.52
C GLN A 33 -6.64 10.90 14.01
N LEU A 34 -5.80 9.92 14.34
CA LEU A 34 -5.29 9.73 15.71
C LEU A 34 -4.34 10.86 16.11
N TYR A 35 -3.46 11.30 15.20
CA TYR A 35 -2.56 12.43 15.46
C TYR A 35 -3.32 13.73 15.70
N ALA A 36 -4.41 13.95 14.96
CA ALA A 36 -5.28 15.10 15.19
C ALA A 36 -6.00 15.07 16.55
N LYS A 37 -6.28 13.87 17.08
CA LYS A 37 -7.00 13.66 18.34
C LYS A 37 -6.07 13.69 19.57
N TYR A 38 -4.89 13.10 19.45
CA TYR A 38 -3.99 12.85 20.57
C TYR A 38 -2.66 13.61 20.51
N GLY A 39 -2.34 14.23 19.37
CA GLY A 39 -1.17 15.08 19.22
C GLY A 39 -1.36 16.48 19.82
N ASN A 40 -0.41 17.36 19.54
CA ASN A 40 -0.48 18.76 19.96
C ASN A 40 -1.74 19.44 19.36
N PRO A 41 -2.57 20.12 20.17
CA PRO A 41 -3.82 20.73 19.69
C PRO A 41 -3.63 21.71 18.52
N GLU A 42 -2.52 22.46 18.48
CA GLU A 42 -2.19 23.40 17.42
C GLU A 42 -1.98 22.74 16.05
N ASP A 43 -1.58 21.46 16.03
CA ASP A 43 -1.34 20.69 14.80
C ASP A 43 -2.59 19.94 14.31
N SER A 44 -3.66 19.92 15.11
CA SER A 44 -4.87 19.13 14.81
C SER A 44 -5.48 19.45 13.44
N THR A 45 -5.59 20.75 13.10
CA THR A 45 -6.12 21.19 11.79
C THR A 45 -5.23 20.72 10.64
N PHE A 46 -3.91 20.69 10.85
CA PHE A 46 -2.96 20.19 9.85
C PHE A 46 -3.16 18.70 9.58
N PHE A 47 -3.29 17.88 10.63
CA PHE A 47 -3.48 16.43 10.47
C PHE A 47 -4.85 16.07 9.89
N LEU A 48 -5.92 16.78 10.23
CA LEU A 48 -7.23 16.60 9.58
C LEU A 48 -7.21 16.95 8.08
N LYS A 49 -6.36 17.91 7.69
CA LYS A 49 -6.11 18.20 6.27
C LYS A 49 -5.26 17.08 5.63
N ALA A 50 -4.21 16.62 6.30
CA ALA A 50 -3.36 15.52 5.85
C ALA A 50 -4.14 14.23 5.61
N GLU A 51 -5.08 13.90 6.50
CA GLU A 51 -6.02 12.78 6.37
C GLU A 51 -6.77 12.84 5.04
N LYS A 52 -7.41 13.97 4.74
CA LYS A 52 -8.20 14.15 3.51
C LYS A 52 -7.32 14.12 2.26
N GLU A 53 -6.18 14.78 2.30
CA GLU A 53 -5.26 14.87 1.16
C GLU A 53 -4.57 13.53 0.88
N ALA A 54 -4.29 12.72 1.90
CA ALA A 54 -3.72 11.39 1.73
C ALA A 54 -4.65 10.42 1.00
N ARG A 55 -5.95 10.40 1.32
CA ARG A 55 -6.92 9.57 0.57
C ARG A 55 -6.99 10.00 -0.90
N LYS A 56 -7.02 11.31 -1.16
CA LYS A 56 -7.00 11.84 -2.54
C LYS A 56 -5.72 11.45 -3.28
N TYR A 57 -4.60 11.39 -2.57
CA TYR A 57 -3.32 11.05 -3.16
C TYR A 57 -3.23 9.58 -3.61
N TRP A 58 -3.85 8.64 -2.88
CA TRP A 58 -3.98 7.27 -3.37
C TRP A 58 -4.70 7.20 -4.72
N LEU A 59 -5.80 7.96 -4.89
CA LEU A 59 -6.51 8.04 -6.18
C LEU A 59 -5.67 8.63 -7.31
N LYS A 60 -4.80 9.61 -7.00
CA LYS A 60 -3.88 10.19 -7.99
C LYS A 60 -2.78 9.22 -8.42
N SER A 61 -2.26 8.43 -7.48
CA SER A 61 -1.08 7.59 -7.69
C SER A 61 -1.40 6.19 -8.20
N ALA A 62 -2.61 5.69 -7.94
CA ALA A 62 -3.04 4.38 -8.40
C ALA A 62 -3.48 4.40 -9.86
N ASN A 63 -3.13 3.36 -10.61
CA ASN A 63 -3.73 3.14 -11.92
C ASN A 63 -5.20 2.71 -11.75
N ALA A 64 -6.13 3.45 -12.36
CA ALA A 64 -7.56 3.25 -12.20
C ALA A 64 -8.07 1.87 -12.67
N LYS A 65 -7.34 1.15 -13.55
CA LYS A 65 -7.73 -0.18 -14.03
C LYS A 65 -7.13 -1.30 -13.18
N THR A 66 -5.86 -1.19 -12.82
CA THR A 66 -5.13 -2.28 -12.14
C THR A 66 -5.09 -2.13 -10.62
N GLY A 67 -5.35 -0.93 -10.09
CA GLY A 67 -5.16 -0.62 -8.66
C GLY A 67 -3.69 -0.53 -8.22
N LEU A 68 -2.73 -0.72 -9.14
CA LEU A 68 -1.30 -0.67 -8.81
C LEU A 68 -0.85 0.77 -8.56
N THR A 69 -0.05 0.96 -7.52
CA THR A 69 0.70 2.20 -7.24
C THR A 69 2.19 1.99 -7.52
N PRO A 70 2.96 3.03 -7.86
CA PRO A 70 4.42 2.90 -7.89
C PRO A 70 4.99 2.89 -6.46
N GLU A 71 6.23 2.42 -6.27
CA GLU A 71 6.94 2.62 -4.99
C GLU A 71 7.12 4.12 -4.73
N TYR A 72 7.70 4.85 -5.67
CA TYR A 72 7.91 6.30 -5.55
C TYR A 72 7.06 7.09 -6.55
N ALA A 73 6.52 8.21 -6.09
CA ALA A 73 5.72 9.10 -6.93
C ALA A 73 5.91 10.58 -6.61
N ASP A 74 5.75 11.43 -7.63
CA ASP A 74 5.72 12.87 -7.45
C ASP A 74 4.41 13.33 -6.80
N TYR A 75 4.29 14.62 -6.45
CA TYR A 75 3.07 15.12 -5.81
C TYR A 75 1.82 15.15 -6.72
N ASP A 76 1.98 14.90 -8.03
CA ASP A 76 0.88 14.72 -8.97
C ASP A 76 0.46 13.24 -9.08
N GLY A 77 1.14 12.33 -8.38
CA GLY A 77 0.87 10.90 -8.33
C GLY A 77 1.56 10.10 -9.44
N LYS A 78 2.40 10.73 -10.27
CA LYS A 78 3.08 10.02 -11.36
C LYS A 78 4.27 9.23 -10.80
N PRO A 79 4.56 8.03 -11.34
CA PRO A 79 5.77 7.29 -10.99
C PRO A 79 7.01 8.18 -11.07
N TYR A 80 7.81 8.16 -10.01
CA TYR A 80 9.01 8.98 -9.87
C TYR A 80 10.22 8.08 -9.69
N ASP A 81 11.11 8.07 -10.67
CA ASP A 81 12.25 7.17 -10.65
C ASP A 81 13.45 7.76 -9.90
N ILE A 82 13.77 7.14 -8.77
CA ILE A 82 15.06 7.25 -8.08
C ILE A 82 15.55 5.83 -7.91
N ASP A 83 16.74 5.51 -8.41
CA ASP A 83 17.40 4.21 -8.24
C ASP A 83 16.50 3.00 -8.62
N GLY A 84 15.57 3.17 -9.57
CA GLY A 84 14.69 2.12 -10.08
C GLY A 84 13.32 2.00 -9.40
N HIS A 85 12.96 2.88 -8.48
CA HIS A 85 11.74 2.78 -7.66
C HIS A 85 10.45 3.34 -8.32
N TRP A 86 10.23 3.10 -9.61
CA TRP A 86 9.07 3.64 -10.36
C TRP A 86 7.98 2.60 -10.67
N THR A 87 8.15 1.35 -10.24
CA THR A 87 7.25 0.23 -10.53
C THR A 87 6.39 -0.16 -9.33
N PHE A 88 5.42 -1.07 -9.51
CA PHE A 88 4.76 -1.73 -8.39
C PHE A 88 5.68 -2.83 -7.84
N PHE A 89 6.35 -2.50 -6.73
CA PHE A 89 7.24 -3.42 -6.04
C PHE A 89 7.08 -3.29 -4.51
N SER A 90 8.07 -3.73 -3.75
CA SER A 90 7.96 -4.09 -2.32
C SER A 90 7.27 -3.04 -1.47
N ASP A 91 7.58 -1.75 -1.63
CA ASP A 91 6.95 -0.69 -0.83
C ASP A 91 5.46 -0.54 -1.16
N ALA A 92 5.12 -0.54 -2.44
CA ALA A 92 3.75 -0.36 -2.95
C ALA A 92 2.76 -1.44 -2.49
N TYR A 93 3.25 -2.60 -2.02
CA TYR A 93 2.39 -3.69 -1.52
C TYR A 93 1.49 -3.23 -0.37
N ARG A 94 2.03 -2.36 0.49
CA ARG A 94 1.36 -1.87 1.71
C ARG A 94 0.18 -0.95 1.41
N THR A 95 0.13 -0.31 0.24
CA THR A 95 -0.95 0.62 -0.12
C THR A 95 -2.33 -0.03 0.00
N ALA A 96 -2.50 -1.25 -0.51
CA ALA A 96 -3.79 -1.96 -0.45
C ALA A 96 -4.19 -2.33 0.99
N ALA A 97 -3.22 -2.75 1.81
CA ALA A 97 -3.41 -3.05 3.23
C ALA A 97 -3.81 -1.79 4.03
N ASN A 98 -3.16 -0.66 3.75
CA ASN A 98 -3.45 0.62 4.39
C ASN A 98 -4.85 1.14 4.04
N ILE A 99 -5.31 0.92 2.81
CA ILE A 99 -6.68 1.24 2.38
C ILE A 99 -7.69 0.38 3.14
N GLY A 100 -7.45 -0.93 3.26
CA GLY A 100 -8.32 -1.83 4.03
C GLY A 100 -8.43 -1.43 5.50
N LEU A 101 -7.31 -1.04 6.12
CA LEU A 101 -7.31 -0.57 7.51
C LEU A 101 -7.99 0.80 7.67
N ASP A 102 -7.78 1.72 6.74
CA ASP A 102 -8.47 3.02 6.74
C ASP A 102 -9.99 2.87 6.65
N TRP A 103 -10.46 1.93 5.83
CA TRP A 103 -11.88 1.61 5.72
C TRP A 103 -12.46 1.13 7.07
N ILE A 104 -11.83 0.14 7.70
CA ILE A 104 -12.40 -0.46 8.92
C ILE A 104 -12.31 0.47 10.14
N TRP A 105 -11.35 1.39 10.19
CA TRP A 105 -11.21 2.34 11.30
C TRP A 105 -12.03 3.62 11.16
N GLU A 106 -12.26 4.08 9.92
CA GLU A 106 -12.86 5.39 9.68
C GLU A 106 -14.16 5.37 8.87
N HIS A 107 -14.46 4.27 8.16
CA HIS A 107 -15.64 4.14 7.28
C HIS A 107 -15.81 5.31 6.29
N LYS A 108 -14.70 5.89 5.83
CA LYS A 108 -14.66 7.00 4.87
C LYS A 108 -14.16 6.48 3.54
N ASP A 109 -15.00 6.51 2.52
CA ASP A 109 -14.61 6.17 1.14
C ASP A 109 -14.85 7.36 0.21
N ILE A 110 -13.82 7.74 -0.52
CA ILE A 110 -13.86 8.73 -1.60
C ILE A 110 -13.57 8.09 -2.97
N GLY A 111 -13.57 6.76 -3.03
CA GLY A 111 -13.25 5.93 -4.19
C GLY A 111 -12.00 5.07 -4.01
N GLN A 112 -11.27 5.18 -2.88
CA GLN A 112 -10.04 4.41 -2.68
C GLN A 112 -10.31 2.91 -2.49
N SER A 113 -11.52 2.52 -2.11
CA SER A 113 -11.98 1.12 -2.10
C SER A 113 -11.78 0.43 -3.46
N GLN A 114 -11.99 1.16 -4.55
CA GLN A 114 -11.82 0.65 -5.91
C GLN A 114 -10.37 0.29 -6.23
N ILE A 115 -9.40 0.96 -5.62
CA ILE A 115 -7.97 0.62 -5.76
C ILE A 115 -7.73 -0.78 -5.20
N ALA A 116 -8.20 -1.05 -3.97
CA ALA A 116 -8.10 -2.35 -3.31
C ALA A 116 -8.83 -3.47 -4.09
N LEU A 117 -10.01 -3.16 -4.63
CA LEU A 117 -10.76 -4.12 -5.45
C LEU A 117 -10.03 -4.44 -6.77
N ASN A 118 -9.52 -3.43 -7.45
CA ASN A 118 -8.85 -3.60 -8.73
C ASN A 118 -7.53 -4.37 -8.61
N ILE A 119 -6.75 -4.11 -7.56
CA ILE A 119 -5.49 -4.83 -7.35
C ILE A 119 -5.73 -6.30 -7.00
N GLN A 120 -6.77 -6.62 -6.21
CA GLN A 120 -7.17 -8.00 -5.98
C GLN A 120 -7.64 -8.68 -7.29
N LYS A 121 -8.42 -8.01 -8.14
CA LYS A 121 -8.80 -8.56 -9.46
C LYS A 121 -7.58 -8.76 -10.37
N PHE A 122 -6.62 -7.84 -10.34
CA PHE A 122 -5.41 -7.92 -11.13
C PHE A 122 -4.54 -9.13 -10.76
N PHE A 123 -4.36 -9.40 -9.46
CA PHE A 123 -3.54 -10.52 -8.99
C PHE A 123 -4.29 -11.85 -8.90
N GLU A 124 -5.61 -11.88 -9.10
CA GLU A 124 -6.43 -13.09 -8.96
C GLU A 124 -5.92 -14.24 -9.83
N ILE A 125 -5.44 -13.95 -11.04
CA ILE A 125 -4.90 -14.95 -11.97
C ILE A 125 -3.62 -15.64 -11.44
N TYR A 126 -2.98 -15.08 -10.41
CA TYR A 126 -1.79 -15.64 -9.76
C TYR A 126 -2.12 -16.39 -8.45
N LEU A 127 -3.38 -16.38 -8.01
CA LEU A 127 -3.80 -17.16 -6.84
C LEU A 127 -3.71 -18.67 -7.13
N ASN A 128 -3.19 -19.42 -6.16
CA ASN A 128 -3.11 -20.89 -6.21
C ASN A 128 -2.32 -21.47 -7.40
N ILE A 129 -1.50 -20.67 -8.07
CA ILE A 129 -0.60 -21.17 -9.10
C ILE A 129 0.85 -21.03 -8.66
N ASP A 130 1.64 -22.08 -8.91
CA ASP A 130 3.09 -22.05 -8.70
C ASP A 130 3.76 -21.34 -9.89
N LYS A 131 3.50 -20.04 -10.02
CA LYS A 131 4.13 -19.17 -11.02
C LYS A 131 4.83 -18.02 -10.32
N GLU A 132 6.00 -17.69 -10.84
CA GLU A 132 6.69 -16.48 -10.45
C GLU A 132 5.88 -15.25 -10.89
N ILE A 133 5.65 -14.34 -9.96
CA ILE A 133 4.92 -13.11 -10.20
C ILE A 133 5.94 -12.06 -10.67
N PRO A 134 5.77 -11.47 -11.87
CA PRO A 134 6.69 -10.46 -12.34
C PRO A 134 6.52 -9.16 -11.54
N VAL A 135 7.54 -8.31 -11.58
CA VAL A 135 7.36 -6.90 -11.21
C VAL A 135 6.58 -6.21 -12.32
N PHE A 136 5.64 -5.35 -11.95
CA PHE A 136 4.73 -4.70 -12.91
C PHE A 136 4.96 -3.20 -12.95
N LYS A 137 4.89 -2.65 -14.15
CA LYS A 137 4.59 -1.23 -14.34
C LYS A 137 3.15 -0.99 -13.85
N ILE A 138 2.82 0.22 -13.41
CA ILE A 138 1.49 0.50 -12.83
C ILE A 138 0.33 0.25 -13.82
N ASN A 139 0.60 0.29 -15.13
CA ASN A 139 -0.38 -0.06 -16.16
C ASN A 139 -0.66 -1.57 -16.29
N GLY A 140 0.00 -2.42 -15.49
CA GLY A 140 -0.18 -3.87 -15.45
C GLY A 140 0.70 -4.66 -16.41
N GLN A 141 1.56 -4.01 -17.19
CA GLN A 141 2.54 -4.71 -18.03
C GLN A 141 3.72 -5.21 -17.18
N PRO A 142 4.18 -6.46 -17.36
CA PRO A 142 5.42 -6.94 -16.74
C PRO A 142 6.60 -6.04 -17.11
N LEU A 143 7.47 -5.79 -16.14
CA LEU A 143 8.73 -5.08 -16.34
C LEU A 143 9.65 -5.92 -17.21
N ARG A 144 10.26 -5.29 -18.22
CA ARG A 144 11.27 -5.94 -19.07
C ARG A 144 12.67 -5.50 -18.66
N LYS A 145 13.68 -6.31 -18.99
CA LYS A 145 15.08 -6.05 -18.61
C LYS A 145 15.58 -4.72 -19.19
N GLU A 146 15.21 -4.43 -20.42
CA GLU A 146 15.55 -3.17 -21.11
C GLU A 146 14.88 -1.93 -20.51
N GLU A 147 13.91 -2.09 -19.60
CA GLU A 147 13.22 -1.00 -18.91
C GLU A 147 13.79 -0.74 -17.51
N GLN A 148 14.74 -1.56 -17.02
CA GLN A 148 15.40 -1.32 -15.73
C GLN A 148 16.28 -0.06 -15.81
N THR A 149 16.12 0.84 -14.85
CA THR A 149 16.78 2.15 -14.82
C THR A 149 17.93 2.23 -13.82
N ALA A 150 18.07 1.21 -12.98
CA ALA A 150 19.21 0.98 -12.10
C ALA A 150 19.80 -0.42 -12.33
N GLU A 151 21.05 -0.63 -11.93
CA GLU A 151 21.76 -1.89 -12.17
C GLU A 151 21.04 -3.07 -11.51
N GLY A 152 20.32 -3.85 -12.33
CA GLY A 152 19.54 -5.00 -11.88
C GLY A 152 18.32 -4.66 -11.01
N PHE A 153 17.92 -3.38 -10.91
CA PHE A 153 16.82 -2.93 -10.06
C PHE A 153 15.77 -2.09 -10.83
N PRO A 154 14.46 -2.27 -10.56
CA PRO A 154 13.89 -3.30 -9.69
C PRO A 154 14.07 -4.69 -10.31
N PRO A 155 14.09 -5.77 -9.52
CA PRO A 155 14.20 -7.11 -10.08
C PRO A 155 13.01 -7.40 -11.00
N LEU A 156 13.13 -8.38 -11.90
CA LEU A 156 12.05 -8.71 -12.85
C LEU A 156 10.90 -9.50 -12.21
N LYS A 157 11.07 -9.96 -10.96
CA LYS A 157 10.12 -10.79 -10.22
C LYS A 157 9.99 -10.27 -8.79
N VAL A 158 8.80 -10.43 -8.20
CA VAL A 158 8.56 -10.04 -6.80
C VAL A 158 9.53 -10.73 -5.86
N HIS A 159 10.10 -9.96 -4.94
CA HIS A 159 11.09 -10.49 -3.99
C HIS A 159 10.43 -11.00 -2.70
N HIS A 160 9.26 -10.44 -2.35
CA HIS A 160 8.51 -10.72 -1.12
C HIS A 160 7.08 -11.19 -1.41
N PRO A 161 6.91 -12.42 -1.96
CA PRO A 161 5.60 -12.92 -2.37
C PRO A 161 4.64 -13.15 -1.19
N ILE A 162 5.13 -13.58 -0.02
CA ILE A 162 4.27 -13.76 1.17
C ILE A 162 3.81 -12.40 1.68
N GLY A 163 4.68 -11.39 1.64
CA GLY A 163 4.34 -10.01 1.96
C GLY A 163 3.26 -9.45 1.03
N LEU A 164 3.41 -9.62 -0.29
CA LEU A 164 2.41 -9.25 -1.28
C LEU A 164 1.05 -9.92 -1.01
N TRP A 165 1.04 -11.23 -0.83
CA TRP A 165 -0.21 -11.95 -0.59
C TRP A 165 -0.87 -11.57 0.74
N SER A 166 -0.07 -11.29 1.78
CA SER A 166 -0.58 -10.83 3.07
C SER A 166 -1.27 -9.47 2.94
N THR A 167 -0.69 -8.51 2.21
CA THR A 167 -1.32 -7.19 2.05
C THR A 167 -2.55 -7.24 1.14
N LEU A 168 -2.54 -8.08 0.11
CA LEU A 168 -3.73 -8.32 -0.72
C LEU A 168 -4.84 -9.01 0.07
N ALA A 169 -4.52 -9.91 1.00
CA ALA A 169 -5.52 -10.48 1.90
C ALA A 169 -6.04 -9.44 2.90
N GLN A 170 -5.18 -8.60 3.47
CA GLN A 170 -5.61 -7.49 4.33
C GLN A 170 -6.53 -6.50 3.61
N ALA A 171 -6.36 -6.32 2.30
CA ALA A 171 -7.28 -5.50 1.49
C ALA A 171 -8.73 -6.02 1.50
N SER A 172 -8.96 -7.30 1.85
CA SER A 172 -10.29 -7.87 2.06
C SER A 172 -11.09 -7.20 3.19
N LEU A 173 -10.45 -6.42 4.06
CA LEU A 173 -11.15 -5.58 5.04
C LEU A 173 -12.11 -4.57 4.38
N VAL A 174 -11.76 -4.08 3.18
CA VAL A 174 -12.64 -3.19 2.41
C VAL A 174 -13.33 -3.93 1.26
N THR A 175 -12.65 -4.82 0.55
CA THR A 175 -13.22 -5.43 -0.65
C THR A 175 -14.35 -6.41 -0.34
N ASN A 176 -14.47 -6.91 0.90
CA ASN A 176 -15.58 -7.78 1.30
C ASN A 176 -16.95 -7.12 1.12
N ASP A 177 -17.04 -5.80 1.27
CA ASP A 177 -18.29 -5.05 1.11
C ASP A 177 -18.68 -4.83 -0.36
N PHE A 178 -17.76 -5.10 -1.30
CA PHE A 178 -17.96 -4.88 -2.74
C PHE A 178 -17.93 -6.19 -3.56
N ASP A 179 -17.12 -7.16 -3.14
CA ASP A 179 -16.94 -8.46 -3.79
C ASP A 179 -16.47 -9.51 -2.75
N SER A 180 -17.44 -10.05 -2.01
CA SER A 180 -17.18 -11.03 -0.95
C SER A 180 -16.62 -12.37 -1.47
N ILE A 181 -16.95 -12.75 -2.71
CA ILE A 181 -16.43 -13.97 -3.35
C ILE A 181 -14.93 -13.81 -3.63
N LEU A 182 -14.52 -12.68 -4.21
CA LEU A 182 -13.10 -12.39 -4.42
C LEU A 182 -12.35 -12.30 -3.09
N SER A 183 -12.94 -11.60 -2.12
CA SER A 183 -12.36 -11.45 -0.78
C SER A 183 -12.10 -12.81 -0.13
N LEU A 184 -13.07 -13.72 -0.21
CA LEU A 184 -12.95 -15.08 0.34
C LEU A 184 -11.81 -15.88 -0.31
N LYS A 185 -11.53 -15.70 -1.61
CA LYS A 185 -10.38 -16.35 -2.27
C LYS A 185 -9.06 -15.91 -1.64
N TYR A 186 -8.89 -14.61 -1.41
CA TYR A 186 -7.69 -14.05 -0.78
C TYR A 186 -7.54 -14.48 0.69
N LEU A 187 -8.64 -14.47 1.44
CA LEU A 187 -8.65 -14.92 2.84
C LEU A 187 -8.28 -16.41 2.95
N ASN A 188 -8.88 -17.26 2.12
CA ASN A 188 -8.55 -18.69 2.09
C ASN A 188 -7.11 -18.93 1.69
N TYR A 189 -6.58 -18.18 0.71
CA TYR A 189 -5.19 -18.28 0.32
C TYR A 189 -4.26 -17.92 1.48
N PHE A 190 -4.49 -16.76 2.12
CA PHE A 190 -3.70 -16.29 3.26
C PHE A 190 -3.75 -17.23 4.46
N TRP A 191 -4.92 -17.80 4.78
CA TRP A 191 -5.07 -18.77 5.87
C TRP A 191 -4.17 -20.01 5.69
N ASN A 192 -3.94 -20.42 4.43
CA ASN A 192 -3.08 -21.55 4.09
C ASN A 192 -1.61 -21.14 3.82
N LEU A 193 -1.26 -19.85 3.93
CA LEU A 193 0.12 -19.40 3.76
C LEU A 193 0.97 -19.72 4.98
N ASN A 194 2.11 -20.35 4.73
CA ASN A 194 3.15 -20.54 5.72
C ASN A 194 4.05 -19.30 5.83
N LEU A 195 4.51 -19.01 7.05
CA LEU A 195 5.54 -17.99 7.28
C LEU A 195 6.80 -18.26 6.44
N ARG A 196 7.38 -17.19 5.88
CA ARG A 196 8.62 -17.28 5.12
C ARG A 196 9.78 -17.67 6.05
N ARG A 197 10.64 -18.55 5.57
CA ARG A 197 11.90 -18.95 6.24
C ARG A 197 13.12 -18.39 5.48
N GLY A 198 14.29 -18.43 6.11
CA GLY A 198 15.55 -18.01 5.48
C GLY A 198 15.79 -16.50 5.50
N LYS A 199 16.83 -16.04 4.79
CA LYS A 199 17.37 -14.66 4.89
C LYS A 199 16.39 -13.55 4.47
N TYR A 200 15.43 -13.84 3.60
CA TYR A 200 14.49 -12.85 3.04
C TYR A 200 13.15 -12.77 3.80
N ARG A 201 13.04 -13.41 4.97
CA ARG A 201 11.78 -13.54 5.72
C ARG A 201 11.26 -12.27 6.39
N TYR A 202 12.12 -11.28 6.61
CA TYR A 202 11.80 -10.14 7.48
C TYR A 202 10.57 -9.36 6.99
N TYR A 203 10.62 -8.85 5.76
CA TYR A 203 9.55 -8.01 5.23
C TYR A 203 8.25 -8.80 5.03
N ASP A 204 8.35 -10.01 4.49
CA ASP A 204 7.21 -10.93 4.33
C ASP A 204 6.49 -11.21 5.65
N ASN A 205 7.22 -11.61 6.69
CA ASN A 205 6.61 -12.01 7.94
C ASN A 205 6.10 -10.81 8.75
N LEU A 206 6.67 -9.62 8.55
CA LEU A 206 6.13 -8.39 9.14
C LEU A 206 4.76 -8.05 8.53
N LEU A 207 4.63 -8.09 7.20
CA LEU A 207 3.36 -7.85 6.53
C LEU A 207 2.34 -8.96 6.83
N TYR A 208 2.79 -10.21 6.92
CA TYR A 208 1.95 -11.33 7.37
C TYR A 208 1.37 -11.07 8.77
N PHE A 209 2.21 -10.62 9.71
CA PHE A 209 1.77 -10.37 11.08
C PHE A 209 0.71 -9.26 11.16
N PHE A 210 0.92 -8.15 10.46
CA PHE A 210 -0.09 -7.07 10.41
C PHE A 210 -1.38 -7.52 9.74
N ALA A 211 -1.31 -8.28 8.64
CA ALA A 211 -2.48 -8.84 8.00
C ALA A 211 -3.25 -9.78 8.94
N LEU A 212 -2.55 -10.64 9.68
CA LEU A 212 -3.16 -11.53 10.67
C LEU A 212 -3.85 -10.74 11.80
N LEU A 213 -3.19 -9.71 12.35
CA LEU A 213 -3.80 -8.85 13.37
C LEU A 213 -5.06 -8.17 12.83
N ALA A 214 -4.99 -7.59 11.63
CA ALA A 214 -6.09 -6.83 11.06
C ALA A 214 -7.29 -7.73 10.69
N LEU A 215 -7.03 -8.87 10.03
CA LEU A 215 -8.05 -9.83 9.62
C LEU A 215 -8.66 -10.64 10.77
N SER A 216 -7.96 -10.75 11.90
CA SER A 216 -8.52 -11.36 13.12
C SER A 216 -9.27 -10.38 14.02
N GLY A 217 -9.36 -9.10 13.65
CA GLY A 217 -9.99 -8.06 14.45
C GLY A 217 -9.16 -7.61 15.67
N ASN A 218 -7.86 -7.93 15.70
CA ASN A 218 -6.93 -7.57 16.78
C ASN A 218 -6.06 -6.34 16.45
N TYR A 219 -6.19 -5.75 15.26
CA TYR A 219 -5.58 -4.44 14.95
C TYR A 219 -6.58 -3.31 15.15
N GLN A 220 -6.68 -2.86 16.40
CA GLN A 220 -7.74 -1.98 16.87
C GLN A 220 -7.26 -0.53 17.01
N LYS A 221 -8.20 0.39 16.77
CA LYS A 221 -7.98 1.84 16.87
C LYS A 221 -7.96 2.34 18.31
N ASP A 222 -8.84 1.78 19.15
CA ASP A 222 -9.02 2.16 20.54
C ASP A 222 -8.53 1.05 21.47
N TRP A 223 -7.89 1.44 22.57
CA TRP A 223 -7.47 0.53 23.64
C TRP A 223 -8.58 0.55 24.72
N SER A 224 -9.66 -0.20 24.52
CA SER A 224 -10.70 -0.38 25.55
C SER A 224 -10.49 -1.68 26.32
#